data_AF-A0A9W9CH55-F1
#
_entry.id   AF-A0A9W9CH55-F1
#
_cell.length_a   1.000
_cell.length_b   1.000
_cell.length_c   1.000
_cell.angle_alpha   90.00
_cell.angle_beta   90.00
_cell.angle_gamma   90.00
#
_symmetry.space_group_name_H-M   'P 1'
#
loop_
_entity.id
_entity.type
_entity.pdbx_description
1 polymer ?
#
loop_
_entity_poly.entity_id
_entity_poly.type
_entity_poly.pdbx_seq_one_letter_code
_entity_poly.pdbx_strand_id
1 'polypeptide(L)'
;MNILDFPPEIFQEIMHELVSASGVGEAWKLRQVCHEFRSLELDRKILLLNRLKRPLNANPDFLAKIHQMLGFLKEELGTESPAQFKVLTEELCKSLSISVGSFTLFVALCGRNGLTQLGKALDLSQKLIAAISVNARDLVRRLLPLLSAEAIKPCIACIFDDPLTVAVNQGNRKMVRTILRGLQDMGIERCSPAELDRASMHGFDVAFAIHRAIRCADFHVFETLVDFFSEHFPPAKKMQYNRWLMASCGVQDTRILQCILELEFRGRVRIDRKVLVAVTLFGRLQHMKTLLGCVDFDVKKTYADTSPLISAVRGGNVDVVAALLDAGADVNTAINYRGRQISAMSAAIRYAHESRYRAIVGLLLKRGADLPELSEWKKTQGRFSKLRKLLERAKTKRRLQNRKLRKSSS
;
A
#
# COMPACT_ATOMS: atom_id res chain seq x y z
N MET A 1 -23.86 -22.95 -33.28
CA MET A 1 -23.19 -23.11 -31.99
C MET A 1 -21.84 -22.45 -32.09
N ASN A 2 -21.54 -21.56 -31.15
CA ASN A 2 -20.24 -20.93 -31.07
C ASN A 2 -19.24 -22.00 -30.59
N ILE A 3 -17.96 -21.92 -31.00
CA ILE A 3 -16.91 -22.85 -30.55
C ILE A 3 -16.81 -22.92 -29.01
N LEU A 4 -17.32 -21.88 -28.35
CA LEU A 4 -17.38 -21.72 -26.90
C LEU A 4 -18.46 -22.54 -26.19
N ASP A 5 -19.36 -23.20 -26.94
CA ASP A 5 -20.47 -23.98 -26.41
C ASP A 5 -20.12 -25.48 -26.24
N PHE A 6 -18.89 -25.88 -26.63
CA PHE A 6 -18.45 -27.28 -26.56
C PHE A 6 -17.79 -27.62 -25.22
N PRO A 7 -17.95 -28.87 -24.74
CA PRO A 7 -17.19 -29.38 -23.60
C PRO A 7 -15.67 -29.21 -23.78
N PRO A 8 -14.91 -29.00 -22.69
CA PRO A 8 -13.47 -28.70 -22.72
C PRO A 8 -12.64 -29.69 -23.53
N GLU A 9 -13.04 -30.96 -23.54
CA GLU A 9 -12.36 -32.06 -24.22
C GLU A 9 -12.49 -31.94 -25.74
N ILE A 10 -13.70 -31.62 -26.23
CA ILE A 10 -13.97 -31.39 -27.66
C ILE A 10 -13.30 -30.10 -28.13
N PHE A 11 -13.27 -29.06 -27.30
CA PHE A 11 -12.55 -27.83 -27.59
C PHE A 11 -11.03 -28.07 -27.70
N GLN A 12 -10.46 -28.94 -26.86
CA GLN A 12 -9.04 -29.30 -26.93
C GLN A 12 -8.69 -30.07 -28.22
N GLU A 13 -9.51 -31.03 -28.65
CA GLU A 13 -9.29 -31.75 -29.90
C GLU A 13 -9.40 -30.84 -31.13
N ILE A 14 -10.40 -29.96 -31.16
CA ILE A 14 -10.57 -28.97 -32.25
C ILE A 14 -9.36 -28.03 -32.31
N MET A 15 -8.86 -27.56 -31.17
CA MET A 15 -7.67 -26.71 -31.12
C MET A 15 -6.40 -27.46 -31.50
N HIS A 16 -6.29 -28.75 -31.16
CA HIS A 16 -5.18 -29.60 -31.57
C HIS A 16 -5.14 -29.78 -33.09
N GLU A 17 -6.26 -30.15 -33.71
CA GLU A 17 -6.38 -30.30 -35.17
C GLU A 17 -6.14 -28.97 -35.90
N LEU A 18 -6.71 -27.87 -35.40
CA LEU A 18 -6.50 -26.55 -35.98
C LEU A 18 -5.02 -26.12 -35.94
N VAL A 19 -4.34 -26.36 -34.82
CA VAL A 19 -2.91 -26.06 -34.65
C VAL A 19 -2.03 -26.98 -35.51
N SER A 20 -2.38 -28.25 -35.64
CA SER A 20 -1.69 -29.19 -36.53
C SER A 20 -1.82 -28.81 -38.01
N ALA A 21 -3.00 -28.36 -38.43
CA ALA A 21 -3.27 -28.05 -39.84
C ALA A 21 -2.77 -26.65 -40.28
N SER A 22 -2.87 -25.64 -39.42
CA SER A 22 -2.60 -24.24 -39.78
C SER A 22 -1.39 -23.62 -39.07
N GLY A 23 -0.74 -24.39 -38.19
CA GLY A 23 0.33 -23.90 -37.34
C GLY A 23 -0.17 -22.97 -36.24
N VAL A 24 0.62 -22.89 -35.16
CA VAL A 24 0.26 -22.13 -33.95
C VAL A 24 -0.02 -20.64 -34.24
N GLY A 25 0.63 -20.06 -35.27
CA GLY A 25 0.54 -18.63 -35.58
C GLY A 25 -0.80 -18.18 -36.16
N GLU A 26 -1.39 -18.94 -37.08
CA GLU A 26 -2.67 -18.58 -37.72
C GLU A 26 -3.86 -19.03 -36.87
N ALA A 27 -3.78 -20.20 -36.23
CA ALA A 27 -4.79 -20.68 -35.28
C ALA A 27 -5.06 -19.67 -34.15
N TRP A 28 -4.03 -18.95 -33.68
CA TRP A 28 -4.14 -17.99 -32.58
C TRP A 28 -4.93 -16.72 -32.91
N LYS A 29 -4.98 -16.33 -34.19
CA LYS A 29 -5.69 -15.10 -34.63
C LYS A 29 -7.21 -15.26 -34.62
N LEU A 30 -7.70 -16.49 -34.55
CA LEU A 30 -9.12 -16.84 -34.68
C LEU A 30 -9.86 -16.97 -33.34
N ARG A 31 -9.18 -16.75 -32.21
CA ARG A 31 -9.80 -16.96 -30.89
C ARG A 31 -10.81 -15.89 -30.48
N GLN A 32 -11.93 -16.32 -29.93
CA GLN A 32 -12.78 -15.54 -29.01
C GLN A 32 -12.76 -16.23 -27.63
N VAL A 33 -12.92 -15.49 -26.54
CA VAL A 33 -12.69 -16.01 -25.16
C VAL A 33 -13.99 -16.57 -24.56
N CYS A 34 -13.92 -17.79 -24.01
CA CYS A 34 -14.98 -18.53 -23.32
C CYS A 34 -15.40 -17.89 -21.97
N HIS A 35 -16.66 -18.08 -21.56
CA HIS A 35 -17.25 -17.42 -20.39
C HIS A 35 -16.74 -18.01 -19.05
N GLU A 36 -16.40 -19.31 -19.01
CA GLU A 36 -15.81 -20.02 -17.86
C GLU A 36 -14.37 -19.58 -17.58
N PHE A 37 -13.62 -19.14 -18.59
CA PHE A 37 -12.27 -18.57 -18.42
C PHE A 37 -12.29 -17.20 -17.72
N ARG A 38 -13.46 -16.57 -17.61
CA ARG A 38 -13.64 -15.27 -16.95
C ARG A 38 -13.79 -15.39 -15.44
N SER A 39 -14.21 -16.54 -14.91
CA SER A 39 -14.42 -16.74 -13.47
C SER A 39 -13.18 -17.21 -12.71
N LEU A 40 -12.14 -17.66 -13.42
CA LEU A 40 -10.85 -18.09 -12.85
C LEU A 40 -9.82 -16.95 -12.80
N GLU A 41 -10.25 -15.73 -12.40
CA GLU A 41 -9.41 -14.54 -12.25
C GLU A 41 -8.27 -14.77 -11.24
N LEU A 42 -7.20 -15.36 -11.76
CA LEU A 42 -5.82 -15.27 -11.30
C LEU A 42 -5.48 -13.78 -11.27
N ASP A 43 -5.34 -13.25 -10.05
CA ASP A 43 -5.05 -11.85 -9.81
C ASP A 43 -3.93 -11.34 -10.72
N ARG A 44 -4.19 -10.18 -11.32
CA ARG A 44 -3.63 -9.59 -12.56
C ARG A 44 -2.10 -9.43 -12.68
N LYS A 45 -1.27 -9.98 -11.80
CA LYS A 45 0.20 -9.98 -11.94
C LYS A 45 0.69 -11.01 -12.94
N ILE A 46 0.06 -12.18 -13.01
CA ILE A 46 0.43 -13.24 -13.97
C ILE A 46 -0.10 -12.93 -15.37
N LEU A 47 -1.29 -12.31 -15.48
CA LEU A 47 -1.85 -11.89 -16.78
C LEU A 47 -1.09 -10.74 -17.44
N LEU A 48 -0.42 -9.87 -16.67
CA LEU A 48 0.48 -8.86 -17.25
C LEU A 48 1.80 -9.46 -17.78
N LEU A 49 2.15 -10.70 -17.42
CA LEU A 49 3.23 -11.46 -18.07
C LEU A 49 2.88 -11.88 -19.51
N ASN A 50 1.60 -11.83 -19.92
CA ASN A 50 1.16 -12.14 -21.28
C ASN A 50 1.36 -11.01 -22.31
N ARG A 51 2.20 -10.00 -22.00
CA ARG A 51 2.82 -9.13 -23.03
C ARG A 51 4.17 -9.65 -23.53
N LEU A 52 4.67 -10.77 -23.00
CA LEU A 52 5.78 -11.50 -23.62
C LEU A 52 5.19 -12.50 -24.62
N LYS A 53 5.60 -12.40 -25.88
CA LYS A 53 5.02 -13.10 -27.04
C LYS A 53 5.08 -14.66 -27.01
N ARG A 54 5.48 -15.33 -25.92
CA ARG A 54 5.54 -16.80 -25.80
C ARG A 54 5.44 -17.26 -24.32
N PRO A 55 4.70 -18.34 -24.00
CA PRO A 55 4.69 -18.98 -22.67
C PRO A 55 6.02 -19.67 -22.28
N LEU A 56 7.03 -19.67 -23.16
CA LEU A 56 8.34 -20.33 -23.02
C LEU A 56 9.48 -19.40 -22.58
N ASN A 57 9.21 -18.13 -22.23
CA ASN A 57 10.24 -17.16 -21.86
C ASN A 57 10.38 -16.94 -20.34
N ALA A 58 9.76 -17.77 -19.50
CA ALA A 58 10.07 -17.77 -18.08
C ALA A 58 11.47 -18.36 -17.90
N ASN A 59 12.36 -17.66 -17.20
CA ASN A 59 13.69 -18.15 -16.88
C ASN A 59 13.60 -19.58 -16.29
N PRO A 60 14.19 -20.61 -16.95
CA PRO A 60 14.07 -22.00 -16.51
C PRO A 60 14.61 -22.21 -15.10
N ASP A 61 15.60 -21.41 -14.69
CA ASP A 61 16.18 -21.50 -13.35
C ASP A 61 15.19 -21.04 -12.26
N PHE A 62 14.23 -20.17 -12.59
CA PHE A 62 13.17 -19.78 -11.65
C PHE A 62 12.18 -20.92 -11.39
N LEU A 63 11.79 -21.66 -12.44
CA LEU A 63 10.94 -22.85 -12.29
C LEU A 63 11.69 -23.97 -11.58
N ALA A 64 12.96 -24.19 -11.94
CA ALA A 64 13.83 -25.14 -11.23
C ALA A 64 13.93 -24.81 -9.74
N LYS A 65 13.98 -23.53 -9.38
CA LYS A 65 14.00 -23.08 -7.98
C LYS A 65 12.73 -23.46 -7.23
N ILE A 66 11.55 -23.27 -7.83
CA ILE A 66 10.26 -23.69 -7.25
C ILE A 66 10.22 -25.21 -7.10
N HIS A 67 10.68 -25.96 -8.11
CA HIS A 67 10.74 -27.42 -8.03
C HIS A 67 11.68 -27.91 -6.93
N GLN A 68 12.83 -27.26 -6.73
CA GLN A 68 13.70 -27.55 -5.59
C GLN A 68 12.98 -27.34 -4.26
N MET A 69 12.20 -26.24 -4.12
CA MET A 69 11.42 -25.98 -2.89
C MET A 69 10.36 -27.05 -2.65
N LEU A 70 9.67 -27.50 -3.70
CA LEU A 70 8.69 -28.59 -3.61
C LEU A 70 9.33 -29.93 -3.26
N GLY A 71 10.50 -30.25 -3.84
CA GLY A 71 11.27 -31.44 -3.51
C GLY A 71 11.67 -31.45 -2.03
N PHE A 72 12.22 -30.33 -1.55
CA PHE A 72 12.55 -30.15 -0.14
C PHE A 72 11.34 -30.32 0.79
N LEU A 73 10.21 -29.69 0.46
CA LEU A 73 8.98 -29.83 1.26
C LEU A 73 8.45 -31.26 1.25
N LYS A 74 8.55 -31.96 0.11
CA LYS A 74 8.11 -33.34 -0.02
C LYS A 74 8.88 -34.26 0.92
N GLU A 75 10.20 -34.11 0.96
CA GLU A 75 11.11 -34.87 1.82
C GLU A 75 10.86 -34.57 3.31
N GLU A 76 10.83 -33.28 3.70
CA GLU A 76 10.69 -32.88 5.11
C GLU A 76 9.31 -33.13 5.73
N LEU A 77 8.25 -33.12 4.90
CA LEU A 77 6.88 -33.34 5.35
C LEU A 77 6.40 -34.79 5.12
N GLY A 78 7.21 -35.63 4.48
CA GLY A 78 6.87 -37.03 4.20
C GLY A 78 5.64 -37.19 3.31
N THR A 79 5.47 -36.32 2.30
CA THR A 79 4.28 -36.38 1.44
C THR A 79 4.45 -37.37 0.29
N GLU A 80 3.84 -38.54 0.43
CA GLU A 80 3.89 -39.60 -0.58
C GLU A 80 2.70 -39.55 -1.55
N SER A 81 1.56 -38.98 -1.13
CA SER A 81 0.33 -38.92 -1.93
C SER A 81 0.37 -37.82 -3.01
N PRO A 82 0.05 -38.13 -4.28
CA PRO A 82 -0.06 -37.12 -5.34
C PRO A 82 -1.06 -36.00 -5.04
N ALA A 83 -2.13 -36.29 -4.31
CA ALA A 83 -3.14 -35.29 -3.93
C ALA A 83 -2.60 -34.29 -2.89
N GLN A 84 -1.86 -34.77 -1.88
CA GLN A 84 -1.22 -33.92 -0.88
C GLN A 84 -0.13 -33.04 -1.51
N PHE A 85 0.64 -33.60 -2.45
CA PHE A 85 1.67 -32.86 -3.18
C PHE A 85 1.08 -31.75 -4.06
N LYS A 86 -0.11 -31.98 -4.66
CA LYS A 86 -0.83 -30.95 -5.40
C LYS A 86 -1.24 -29.78 -4.50
N VAL A 87 -1.82 -30.06 -3.33
CA VAL A 87 -2.19 -29.02 -2.35
C VAL A 87 -0.97 -28.21 -1.90
N LEU A 88 0.14 -28.89 -1.57
CA LEU A 88 1.42 -28.23 -1.25
C LEU A 88 1.89 -27.29 -2.37
N THR A 89 1.77 -27.74 -3.61
CA THR A 89 2.15 -26.96 -4.79
C THR A 89 1.30 -25.71 -4.92
N GLU A 90 -0.01 -25.83 -4.75
CA GLU A 90 -0.95 -24.71 -4.82
C GLU A 90 -0.71 -23.69 -3.71
N GLU A 91 -0.51 -24.14 -2.47
CA GLU A 91 -0.23 -23.25 -1.32
C GLU A 91 1.10 -22.49 -1.49
N LEU A 92 2.15 -23.19 -1.91
CA LEU A 92 3.44 -22.57 -2.20
C LEU A 92 3.31 -21.51 -3.29
N CYS A 93 2.72 -21.86 -4.44
CA CYS A 93 2.56 -20.94 -5.55
C CYS A 93 1.72 -19.71 -5.16
N LYS A 94 0.63 -19.92 -4.42
CA LYS A 94 -0.22 -18.84 -3.93
C LYS A 94 0.56 -17.89 -3.02
N SER A 95 1.30 -18.42 -2.05
CA SER A 95 2.14 -17.61 -1.15
C SER A 95 3.19 -16.78 -1.89
N LEU A 96 3.90 -17.41 -2.82
CA LEU A 96 4.93 -16.73 -3.63
C LEU A 96 4.32 -15.65 -4.53
N SER A 97 3.12 -15.86 -5.09
CA SER A 97 2.45 -14.87 -5.93
C SER A 97 2.12 -13.56 -5.21
N ILE A 98 1.84 -13.65 -3.90
CA ILE A 98 1.55 -12.51 -3.04
C ILE A 98 2.86 -11.80 -2.68
N SER A 99 3.90 -12.58 -2.35
CA SER A 99 5.15 -12.08 -1.78
C SER A 99 6.15 -11.54 -2.81
N VAL A 100 6.20 -12.08 -4.02
CA VAL A 100 7.15 -11.61 -5.04
C VAL A 100 6.64 -10.30 -5.65
N GLY A 101 7.46 -9.25 -5.53
CA GLY A 101 7.18 -7.94 -6.13
C GLY A 101 7.21 -7.99 -7.66
N SER A 102 6.34 -7.25 -8.34
CA SER A 102 6.20 -7.29 -9.82
C SER A 102 7.50 -6.98 -10.56
N PHE A 103 8.35 -6.10 -9.99
CA PHE A 103 9.66 -5.77 -10.57
C PHE A 103 10.67 -6.91 -10.38
N THR A 104 10.73 -7.50 -9.19
CA THR A 104 11.63 -8.64 -8.91
C THR A 104 11.25 -9.86 -9.75
N LEU A 105 9.95 -10.13 -9.90
CA LEU A 105 9.42 -11.16 -10.78
C LEU A 105 9.82 -10.90 -12.24
N PHE A 106 9.69 -9.65 -12.70
CA PHE A 106 10.13 -9.25 -14.04
C PHE A 106 11.64 -9.49 -14.25
N VAL A 107 12.48 -9.09 -13.29
CA VAL A 107 13.94 -9.31 -13.37
C VAL A 107 14.28 -10.80 -13.37
N ALA A 108 13.64 -11.59 -12.51
CA ALA A 108 13.83 -13.03 -12.42
C ALA A 108 13.45 -13.74 -13.73
N LEU A 109 12.31 -13.37 -14.31
CA LEU A 109 11.79 -13.98 -15.53
C LEU A 109 12.53 -13.53 -16.80
N CYS A 110 13.02 -12.29 -16.86
CA CYS A 110 13.75 -11.77 -18.02
C CYS A 110 15.24 -12.15 -18.06
N GLY A 111 15.74 -12.95 -17.11
CA GLY A 111 17.05 -13.58 -17.22
C GLY A 111 18.24 -12.61 -17.34
N ARG A 112 18.21 -11.46 -16.63
CA ARG A 112 19.41 -10.62 -16.52
C ARG A 112 20.43 -11.30 -15.59
N ASN A 113 21.25 -12.15 -16.20
CA ASN A 113 22.30 -12.93 -15.56
C ASN A 113 23.25 -11.99 -14.77
N GLY A 114 23.31 -12.18 -13.45
CA GLY A 114 24.18 -11.42 -12.55
C GLY A 114 23.50 -10.86 -11.29
N LEU A 115 22.17 -10.66 -11.30
CA LEU A 115 21.43 -10.09 -10.15
C LEU A 115 20.66 -11.13 -9.32
N THR A 116 20.56 -12.38 -9.77
CA THR A 116 19.76 -13.41 -9.11
C THR A 116 20.54 -14.73 -9.02
N GLN A 117 20.58 -15.36 -7.84
CA GLN A 117 21.27 -16.64 -7.62
C GLN A 117 20.39 -17.85 -7.96
N LEU A 118 19.71 -17.80 -9.12
CA LEU A 118 18.69 -18.78 -9.48
C LEU A 118 19.24 -20.20 -9.69
N GLY A 119 20.41 -20.34 -10.32
CA GLY A 119 21.00 -21.65 -10.64
C GLY A 119 21.70 -22.37 -9.47
N LYS A 120 21.72 -21.83 -8.25
CA LYS A 120 22.35 -22.49 -7.09
C LYS A 120 21.39 -23.44 -6.38
N ALA A 121 21.87 -24.22 -5.40
CA ALA A 121 20.99 -24.99 -4.50
C ALA A 121 20.15 -24.05 -3.61
N LEU A 122 19.14 -24.60 -2.91
CA LEU A 122 18.37 -23.83 -1.93
C LEU A 122 19.22 -23.45 -0.73
N ASP A 123 19.29 -22.16 -0.45
CA ASP A 123 19.80 -21.67 0.83
C ASP A 123 18.75 -21.85 1.95
N LEU A 124 19.18 -21.67 3.20
CA LEU A 124 18.31 -21.85 4.37
C LEU A 124 17.15 -20.84 4.39
N SER A 125 17.35 -19.63 3.86
CA SER A 125 16.28 -18.61 3.75
C SER A 125 15.17 -19.07 2.80
N GLN A 126 15.53 -19.63 1.64
CA GLN A 126 14.59 -20.19 0.67
C GLN A 126 13.86 -21.41 1.22
N LYS A 127 14.53 -22.27 2.01
CA LYS A 127 13.89 -23.38 2.72
C LYS A 127 12.88 -22.89 3.76
N LEU A 128 13.21 -21.85 4.52
CA LEU A 128 12.29 -21.20 5.45
C LEU A 128 11.08 -20.59 4.74
N ILE A 129 11.28 -19.90 3.62
CA ILE A 129 10.19 -19.34 2.80
C ILE A 129 9.26 -20.45 2.31
N ALA A 130 9.81 -21.60 1.87
CA ALA A 130 9.02 -22.75 1.47
C ALA A 130 8.15 -23.26 2.63
N ALA A 131 8.75 -23.48 3.81
CA ALA A 131 8.05 -23.97 4.99
C ALA A 131 6.97 -22.98 5.50
N ILE A 132 7.27 -21.68 5.49
CA ILE A 132 6.31 -20.61 5.84
C ILE A 132 5.14 -20.60 4.85
N SER A 133 5.45 -20.74 3.55
CA SER A 133 4.46 -20.66 2.48
C SER A 133 3.35 -21.71 2.61
N VAL A 134 3.68 -22.89 3.13
CA VAL A 134 2.74 -24.00 3.39
C VAL A 134 2.34 -24.11 4.86
N ASN A 135 2.61 -23.08 5.66
CA ASN A 135 2.27 -22.99 7.08
C ASN A 135 2.83 -24.14 7.96
N ALA A 136 3.98 -24.71 7.58
CA ALA A 136 4.64 -25.81 8.31
C ALA A 136 5.43 -25.30 9.53
N ARG A 137 4.71 -24.91 10.60
CA ARG A 137 5.30 -24.26 11.80
C ARG A 137 6.39 -25.08 12.49
N ASP A 138 6.25 -26.40 12.57
CA ASP A 138 7.24 -27.24 13.25
C ASP A 138 8.53 -27.37 12.44
N LEU A 139 8.43 -27.40 11.11
CA LEU A 139 9.58 -27.32 10.21
C LEU A 139 10.28 -25.96 10.36
N VAL A 140 9.51 -24.86 10.41
CA VAL A 140 10.08 -23.51 10.65
C VAL A 140 10.84 -23.46 11.99
N ARG A 141 10.30 -24.03 13.08
CA ARG A 141 11.00 -24.09 14.38
C ARG A 141 12.31 -24.89 14.33
N ARG A 142 12.37 -25.96 13.53
CA ARG A 142 13.61 -26.74 13.35
C ARG A 142 14.65 -25.98 12.52
N LEU A 143 14.21 -25.24 11.50
CA LEU A 143 15.10 -24.55 10.58
C LEU A 143 15.66 -23.22 11.14
N LEU A 144 14.89 -22.51 11.95
CA LEU A 144 15.28 -21.18 12.48
C LEU A 144 16.63 -21.19 13.23
N PRO A 145 16.90 -22.11 14.18
CA PRO A 145 18.18 -22.14 14.88
C PRO A 145 19.39 -22.38 13.98
N LEU A 146 19.20 -23.00 12.81
CA LEU A 146 20.30 -23.29 11.89
C LEU A 146 20.85 -22.02 11.20
N LEU A 147 20.09 -20.91 11.24
CA LEU A 147 20.52 -19.63 10.69
C LEU A 147 21.71 -19.03 11.44
N SER A 148 21.94 -19.38 12.70
CA SER A 148 23.10 -18.88 13.46
C SER A 148 24.41 -19.55 13.06
N ALA A 149 24.35 -20.74 12.44
CA ALA A 149 25.51 -21.53 12.05
C ALA A 149 26.06 -21.15 10.66
N GLU A 150 25.18 -20.71 9.75
CA GLU A 150 25.58 -20.20 8.45
C GLU A 150 25.71 -18.68 8.54
N ALA A 151 26.95 -18.16 8.52
CA ALA A 151 27.25 -16.73 8.52
C ALA A 151 26.26 -15.99 7.62
N ILE A 152 25.43 -15.13 8.22
CA ILE A 152 24.22 -14.62 7.61
C ILE A 152 24.60 -13.69 6.45
N LYS A 153 24.78 -14.25 5.26
CA LYS A 153 25.20 -13.48 4.09
C LYS A 153 24.05 -12.57 3.69
N PRO A 154 24.30 -11.28 3.44
CA PRO A 154 23.23 -10.40 3.02
C PRO A 154 22.67 -10.89 1.70
N CYS A 155 21.40 -11.33 1.72
CA CYS A 155 20.70 -11.83 0.54
C CYS A 155 20.30 -10.66 -0.36
N ILE A 156 21.31 -9.99 -0.92
CA ILE A 156 21.16 -8.95 -1.95
C ILE A 156 20.57 -9.55 -3.25
N ALA A 157 20.47 -10.88 -3.34
CA ALA A 157 20.08 -11.63 -4.53
C ALA A 157 18.94 -12.67 -4.34
N CYS A 158 18.16 -12.59 -3.25
CA CYS A 158 16.96 -13.44 -3.14
C CYS A 158 15.84 -12.84 -3.99
N ILE A 159 15.28 -13.64 -4.91
CA ILE A 159 14.11 -13.26 -5.71
C ILE A 159 12.85 -13.22 -4.84
N PHE A 160 12.85 -14.02 -3.79
CA PHE A 160 11.76 -14.11 -2.84
C PHE A 160 11.95 -13.06 -1.74
N ASP A 161 10.84 -12.55 -1.20
CA ASP A 161 10.86 -11.59 -0.11
C ASP A 161 11.46 -12.22 1.17
N ASP A 162 11.72 -11.41 2.17
CA ASP A 162 12.21 -11.86 3.48
C ASP A 162 11.25 -12.88 4.14
N PRO A 163 11.73 -13.95 4.82
CA PRO A 163 10.86 -14.99 5.41
C PRO A 163 9.79 -14.44 6.36
N LEU A 164 10.13 -13.46 7.22
CA LEU A 164 9.16 -12.81 8.09
C LEU A 164 8.15 -12.01 7.27
N THR A 165 8.60 -11.32 6.22
CA THR A 165 7.70 -10.60 5.31
C THR A 165 6.74 -11.53 4.57
N VAL A 166 7.17 -12.74 4.17
CA VAL A 166 6.27 -13.76 3.58
C VAL A 166 5.18 -14.16 4.57
N ALA A 167 5.52 -14.41 5.83
CA ALA A 167 4.54 -14.74 6.87
C ALA A 167 3.53 -13.59 7.11
N VAL A 168 4.00 -12.34 7.04
CA VAL A 168 3.16 -11.13 7.14
C VAL A 168 2.21 -11.00 5.96
N ASN A 169 2.69 -11.25 4.74
CA ASN A 169 1.87 -11.18 3.53
C ASN A 169 0.73 -12.21 3.52
N GLN A 170 0.92 -13.35 4.20
CA GLN A 170 -0.12 -14.35 4.39
C GLN A 170 -1.15 -14.00 5.47
N GLY A 171 -0.92 -12.95 6.27
CA GLY A 171 -1.78 -12.60 7.42
C GLY A 171 -1.73 -13.63 8.56
N ASN A 172 -0.72 -14.49 8.59
CA ASN A 172 -0.66 -15.60 9.55
C ASN A 172 0.03 -15.17 10.86
N ARG A 173 -0.75 -14.58 11.76
CA ARG A 173 -0.26 -14.11 13.08
C ARG A 173 0.46 -15.21 13.88
N LYS A 174 0.02 -16.47 13.80
CA LYS A 174 0.65 -17.59 14.52
C LYS A 174 2.04 -17.90 13.97
N MET A 175 2.20 -17.87 12.66
CA MET A 175 3.50 -18.04 12.00
C MET A 175 4.44 -16.89 12.35
N VAL A 176 3.97 -15.63 12.25
CA VAL A 176 4.74 -14.44 12.66
C VAL A 176 5.25 -14.58 14.09
N ARG A 177 4.39 -14.92 15.06
CA ARG A 177 4.81 -15.15 16.45
C ARG A 177 5.83 -16.29 16.61
N THR A 178 5.72 -17.35 15.80
CA THR A 178 6.67 -18.47 15.83
C THR A 178 8.05 -18.00 15.38
N ILE A 179 8.11 -17.19 14.31
CA ILE A 179 9.35 -16.60 13.81
C ILE A 179 9.94 -15.65 14.86
N LEU A 180 9.15 -14.72 15.39
CA LEU A 180 9.63 -13.74 16.39
C LEU A 180 10.20 -14.41 17.66
N ARG A 181 9.57 -15.48 18.15
CA ARG A 181 10.12 -16.27 19.27
C ARG A 181 11.44 -16.94 18.91
N GLY A 182 11.54 -17.55 17.73
CA GLY A 182 12.79 -18.15 17.29
C GLY A 182 13.91 -17.11 17.16
N LEU A 183 13.59 -15.91 16.67
CA LEU A 183 14.52 -14.77 16.63
C LEU A 183 14.96 -14.32 18.03
N GLN A 184 14.04 -14.34 19.01
CA GLN A 184 14.36 -14.07 20.41
C GLN A 184 15.30 -15.13 21.01
N ASP A 185 15.01 -16.41 20.78
CA ASP A 185 15.84 -17.53 21.27
C ASP A 185 17.27 -17.49 20.70
N MET A 186 17.43 -16.93 19.49
CA MET A 186 18.73 -16.69 18.86
C MET A 186 19.49 -15.49 19.47
N GLY A 187 18.88 -14.74 20.39
CA GLY A 187 19.54 -13.66 21.12
C GLY A 187 19.74 -12.37 20.31
N ILE A 188 18.83 -12.05 19.37
CA ILE A 188 18.91 -10.82 18.55
C ILE A 188 18.98 -9.54 19.41
N GLU A 189 18.40 -9.57 20.61
CA GLU A 189 18.48 -8.48 21.60
C GLU A 189 19.92 -8.14 22.03
N ARG A 190 20.85 -9.09 21.89
CA ARG A 190 22.27 -8.92 22.26
C ARG A 190 23.09 -8.32 21.12
N CYS A 191 22.53 -8.20 19.92
CA CYS A 191 23.19 -7.57 18.79
C CYS A 191 23.29 -6.06 19.01
N SER A 192 24.48 -5.49 18.78
CA SER A 192 24.67 -4.04 18.79
C SER A 192 23.76 -3.36 17.76
N PRO A 193 23.41 -2.06 17.94
CA PRO A 193 22.61 -1.32 16.95
C PRO A 193 23.22 -1.34 15.53
N ALA A 194 24.55 -1.40 15.42
CA ALA A 194 25.24 -1.54 14.14
C ALA A 194 25.11 -2.95 13.54
N GLU A 195 25.05 -3.99 14.38
CA GLU A 195 24.75 -5.37 13.96
C GLU A 195 23.29 -5.54 13.59
N LEU A 196 22.36 -4.86 14.27
CA LEU A 196 20.93 -4.84 13.91
C LEU A 196 20.68 -4.08 12.59
N ASP A 197 21.40 -2.97 12.38
CA ASP A 197 21.38 -2.23 11.12
C ASP A 197 21.97 -3.03 9.97
N ARG A 198 23.05 -3.78 10.22
CA ARG A 198 23.57 -4.77 9.28
C ARG A 198 22.62 -5.97 9.15
N ALA A 199 21.93 -6.36 10.22
CA ALA A 199 20.98 -7.48 10.25
C ALA A 199 19.68 -7.24 9.50
N SER A 200 19.32 -5.98 9.31
CA SER A 200 18.30 -5.59 8.31
C SER A 200 18.71 -6.00 6.88
N MET A 201 20.00 -6.28 6.63
CA MET A 201 20.49 -6.92 5.39
C MET A 201 20.63 -8.44 5.51
N HIS A 202 20.51 -9.02 6.70
CA HIS A 202 20.78 -10.41 7.05
C HIS A 202 19.49 -11.26 7.19
N GLY A 203 18.40 -10.89 6.49
CA GLY A 203 17.28 -11.81 6.22
C GLY A 203 16.14 -11.86 7.23
N PHE A 204 16.08 -10.95 8.21
CA PHE A 204 14.88 -10.67 9.02
C PHE A 204 14.76 -9.16 9.33
N ASP A 205 14.26 -8.37 8.39
CA ASP A 205 14.02 -6.92 8.62
C ASP A 205 12.64 -6.68 9.27
N VAL A 206 12.60 -6.66 10.60
CA VAL A 206 11.37 -6.40 11.38
C VAL A 206 10.78 -5.03 11.03
N ALA A 207 11.60 -4.02 10.78
CA ALA A 207 11.11 -2.68 10.44
C ALA A 207 10.43 -2.66 9.07
N PHE A 208 10.95 -3.42 8.11
CA PHE A 208 10.31 -3.64 6.82
C PHE A 208 9.06 -4.50 6.93
N ALA A 209 9.07 -5.54 7.78
CA ALA A 209 7.90 -6.35 8.08
C ALA A 209 6.74 -5.52 8.67
N ILE A 210 7.02 -4.56 9.56
CA ILE A 210 6.04 -3.58 10.05
C ILE A 210 5.47 -2.78 8.89
N HIS A 211 6.33 -2.23 8.01
CA HIS A 211 5.86 -1.49 6.83
C HIS A 211 4.95 -2.35 5.94
N ARG A 212 5.26 -3.64 5.80
CA ARG A 212 4.45 -4.59 5.03
C ARG A 212 3.10 -4.87 5.69
N ALA A 213 3.08 -5.10 7.00
CA ALA A 213 1.84 -5.29 7.76
C ALA A 213 0.89 -4.09 7.63
N ILE A 214 1.44 -2.86 7.68
CA ILE A 214 0.68 -1.63 7.43
C ILE A 214 0.04 -1.66 6.04
N ARG A 215 0.80 -2.06 5.01
CA ARG A 215 0.32 -2.10 3.62
C ARG A 215 -0.75 -3.17 3.37
N CYS A 216 -0.70 -4.27 4.11
CA CYS A 216 -1.72 -5.32 4.11
C CYS A 216 -2.97 -4.92 4.91
N ALA A 217 -2.93 -3.81 5.66
CA ALA A 217 -3.99 -3.36 6.56
C ALA A 217 -4.38 -4.41 7.63
N ASP A 218 -3.44 -5.27 8.04
CA ASP A 218 -3.65 -6.24 9.11
C ASP A 218 -3.16 -5.67 10.45
N PHE A 219 -4.10 -5.15 11.23
CA PHE A 219 -3.81 -4.54 12.53
C PHE A 219 -3.18 -5.52 13.52
N HIS A 220 -3.58 -6.79 13.55
CA HIS A 220 -3.11 -7.73 14.58
C HIS A 220 -1.69 -8.21 14.32
N VAL A 221 -1.34 -8.43 13.05
CA VAL A 221 0.04 -8.72 12.65
C VAL A 221 0.92 -7.49 12.88
N PHE A 222 0.43 -6.30 12.50
CA PHE A 222 1.11 -5.03 12.76
C PHE A 222 1.40 -4.81 14.25
N GLU A 223 0.39 -4.93 15.12
CA GLU A 223 0.51 -4.79 16.58
C GLU A 223 1.57 -5.74 17.13
N THR A 224 1.50 -7.03 16.76
CA THR A 224 2.46 -8.04 17.22
C THR A 224 3.90 -7.69 16.84
N LEU A 225 4.12 -7.13 15.64
CA LEU A 225 5.46 -6.72 15.19
C LEU A 225 5.95 -5.45 15.90
N VAL A 226 5.05 -4.51 16.16
CA VAL A 226 5.37 -3.24 16.83
C VAL A 226 5.68 -3.46 18.31
N ASP A 227 4.94 -4.33 18.98
CA ASP A 227 5.20 -4.72 20.37
C ASP A 227 6.60 -5.32 20.48
N PHE A 228 6.90 -6.32 19.63
CA PHE A 228 8.22 -6.94 19.56
C PHE A 228 9.33 -5.94 19.22
N PHE A 229 9.08 -5.03 18.28
CA PHE A 229 10.05 -3.99 17.92
C PHE A 229 10.34 -3.06 19.10
N SER A 230 9.32 -2.63 19.82
CA SER A 230 9.46 -1.69 20.94
C SER A 230 10.12 -2.34 22.16
N GLU A 231 9.93 -3.65 22.35
CA GLU A 231 10.55 -4.41 23.44
C GLU A 231 12.05 -4.70 23.21
N HIS A 232 12.43 -4.98 21.96
CA HIS A 232 13.76 -5.55 21.67
C HIS A 232 14.69 -4.65 20.85
N PHE A 233 14.19 -3.57 20.23
CA PHE A 233 14.97 -2.71 19.35
C PHE A 233 15.06 -1.28 19.89
N PRO A 234 16.11 -0.53 19.52
CA PRO A 234 16.15 0.90 19.82
C PRO A 234 14.99 1.65 19.15
N PRO A 235 14.60 2.83 19.69
CA PRO A 235 13.55 3.65 19.11
C PRO A 235 13.75 3.89 17.61
N ALA A 236 12.65 3.85 16.87
CA ALA A 236 12.68 3.86 15.41
C ALA A 236 13.46 5.06 14.86
N LYS A 237 14.22 4.83 13.78
CA LYS A 237 14.86 5.93 13.07
C LYS A 237 13.81 6.82 12.41
N LYS A 238 14.08 8.12 12.30
CA LYS A 238 13.20 9.08 11.59
C LYS A 238 12.76 8.58 10.20
N MET A 239 13.66 7.95 9.44
CA MET A 239 13.33 7.40 8.12
C MET A 239 12.32 6.24 8.19
N GLN A 240 12.48 5.31 9.14
CA GLN A 240 11.56 4.18 9.35
C GLN A 240 10.19 4.69 9.80
N TYR A 241 10.19 5.54 10.83
CA TYR A 241 8.99 6.18 11.36
C TYR A 241 8.20 6.91 10.26
N ASN A 242 8.87 7.78 9.49
CA ASN A 242 8.21 8.52 8.40
C ASN A 242 7.66 7.59 7.31
N ARG A 243 8.33 6.46 7.05
CA ARG A 243 7.87 5.46 6.08
C ARG A 243 6.61 4.75 6.58
N TRP A 244 6.56 4.35 7.84
CA TRP A 244 5.38 3.75 8.47
C TRP A 244 4.21 4.74 8.52
N LEU A 245 4.47 5.98 8.93
CA LEU A 245 3.46 7.03 9.01
C LEU A 245 2.87 7.37 7.63
N MET A 246 3.72 7.44 6.59
CA MET A 246 3.23 7.63 5.22
C MET A 246 2.43 6.43 4.71
N ALA A 247 2.83 5.20 5.04
CA ALA A 247 2.12 4.00 4.65
C ALA A 247 0.75 3.89 5.33
N SER A 248 0.63 4.29 6.60
CA SER A 248 -0.63 4.26 7.35
C SER A 248 -1.66 5.22 6.77
N CYS A 249 -1.22 6.37 6.25
CA CYS A 249 -2.06 7.31 5.49
C CYS A 249 -2.68 6.70 4.22
N GLY A 250 -2.20 5.53 3.78
CA GLY A 250 -2.70 4.75 2.65
C GLY A 250 -3.69 3.63 3.03
N VAL A 251 -3.87 3.28 4.30
CA VAL A 251 -4.84 2.23 4.75
C VAL A 251 -5.98 2.75 5.64
N GLN A 252 -7.22 2.30 5.44
CA GLN A 252 -8.38 2.90 6.13
C GLN A 252 -8.38 2.70 7.65
N ASP A 253 -7.71 1.66 8.16
CA ASP A 253 -7.66 1.36 9.58
C ASP A 253 -6.90 2.46 10.34
N THR A 254 -7.63 3.22 11.16
CA THR A 254 -7.08 4.38 11.87
C THR A 254 -6.29 3.96 13.11
N ARG A 255 -6.48 2.72 13.61
CA ARG A 255 -5.73 2.20 14.76
C ARG A 255 -4.23 2.08 14.45
N ILE A 256 -3.89 1.72 13.21
CA ILE A 256 -2.51 1.66 12.74
C ILE A 256 -1.87 3.06 12.80
N LEU A 257 -2.56 4.08 12.30
CA LEU A 257 -2.07 5.45 12.36
C LEU A 257 -1.89 5.91 13.81
N GLN A 258 -2.86 5.65 14.68
CA GLN A 258 -2.80 6.03 16.09
C GLN A 258 -1.60 5.37 16.79
N CYS A 259 -1.44 4.06 16.65
CA CYS A 259 -0.32 3.34 17.23
C CYS A 259 1.03 3.91 16.76
N ILE A 260 1.20 4.16 15.45
CA ILE A 260 2.44 4.78 14.93
C ILE A 260 2.67 6.17 15.56
N LEU A 261 1.63 6.98 15.71
CA LEU A 261 1.73 8.31 16.32
C LEU A 261 2.06 8.27 17.81
N GLU A 262 1.85 7.15 18.49
CA GLU A 262 2.21 6.92 19.90
C GLU A 262 3.63 6.36 20.06
N LEU A 263 4.25 5.84 18.98
CA LEU A 263 5.60 5.28 19.04
C LEU A 263 6.69 6.31 19.36
N GLU A 264 7.71 5.83 20.07
CA GLU A 264 8.96 6.55 20.27
C GLU A 264 9.84 6.46 19.01
N PHE A 265 10.45 7.59 18.63
CA PHE A 265 11.36 7.62 17.50
C PHE A 265 12.44 8.69 17.67
N ARG A 266 13.59 8.49 17.02
CA ARG A 266 14.72 9.43 17.03
C ARG A 266 14.49 10.57 16.04
N GLY A 267 13.75 11.60 16.46
CA GLY A 267 13.56 12.81 15.64
C GLY A 267 12.72 13.88 16.33
N ARG A 268 12.69 15.08 15.71
CA ARG A 268 11.99 16.26 16.27
C ARG A 268 10.61 16.52 15.68
N VAL A 269 10.35 16.06 14.46
CA VAL A 269 9.10 16.37 13.74
C VAL A 269 8.33 15.08 13.56
N ARG A 270 7.19 14.98 14.24
CA ARG A 270 6.30 13.82 14.22
C ARG A 270 5.41 13.79 12.97
N ILE A 271 4.97 14.96 12.49
CA ILE A 271 4.09 15.08 11.31
C ILE A 271 4.76 15.95 10.26
N ASP A 272 5.07 15.36 9.09
CA ASP A 272 5.64 16.10 7.97
C ASP A 272 4.57 16.59 6.96
N ARG A 273 5.00 17.44 6.03
CA ARG A 273 4.13 17.99 4.98
C ARG A 273 3.46 16.90 4.13
N LYS A 274 4.16 15.80 3.83
CA LYS A 274 3.67 14.75 2.93
C LYS A 274 2.53 13.98 3.58
N VAL A 275 2.65 13.68 4.88
CA VAL A 275 1.61 13.04 5.69
C VAL A 275 0.34 13.88 5.64
N LEU A 276 0.45 15.18 5.93
CA LEU A 276 -0.68 16.11 5.88
C LEU A 276 -1.36 16.10 4.50
N VAL A 277 -0.58 16.23 3.42
CA VAL A 277 -1.10 16.25 2.05
C VAL A 277 -1.80 14.92 1.73
N ALA A 278 -1.24 13.79 2.13
CA ALA A 278 -1.84 12.48 1.91
C ALA A 278 -3.20 12.36 2.61
N VAL A 279 -3.26 12.62 3.93
CA VAL A 279 -4.50 12.45 4.70
C VAL A 279 -5.62 13.37 4.21
N THR A 280 -5.29 14.61 3.88
CA THR A 280 -6.26 15.62 3.40
C THR A 280 -6.75 15.35 1.98
N LEU A 281 -5.88 14.91 1.07
CA LEU A 281 -6.26 14.56 -0.30
C LEU A 281 -7.11 13.29 -0.36
N PHE A 282 -6.77 12.26 0.42
CA PHE A 282 -7.52 11.00 0.45
C PHE A 282 -8.85 11.08 1.22
N GLY A 283 -9.15 12.20 1.88
CA GLY A 283 -10.46 12.43 2.49
C GLY A 283 -10.74 11.62 3.75
N ARG A 284 -9.69 11.22 4.45
CA ARG A 284 -9.80 10.32 5.60
C ARG A 284 -10.13 11.10 6.85
N LEU A 285 -11.43 11.32 7.08
CA LEU A 285 -11.91 12.09 8.22
C LEU A 285 -11.36 11.58 9.55
N GLN A 286 -11.37 10.26 9.77
CA GLN A 286 -10.89 9.69 11.04
C GLN A 286 -9.39 9.91 11.24
N HIS A 287 -8.59 9.71 10.19
CA HIS A 287 -7.17 10.02 10.25
C HIS A 287 -6.90 11.51 10.51
N MET A 288 -7.69 12.40 9.90
CA MET A 288 -7.58 13.82 10.21
C MET A 288 -7.93 14.14 11.65
N LYS A 289 -8.98 13.52 12.20
CA LYS A 289 -9.33 13.68 13.62
C LYS A 289 -8.20 13.20 14.53
N THR A 290 -7.57 12.08 14.21
CA THR A 290 -6.39 11.59 14.94
C THR A 290 -5.24 12.60 14.87
N LEU A 291 -4.91 13.12 13.68
CA LEU A 291 -3.86 14.13 13.53
C LEU A 291 -4.17 15.44 14.26
N LEU A 292 -5.44 15.86 14.27
CA LEU A 292 -5.89 17.06 14.99
C LEU A 292 -5.76 16.93 16.52
N GLY A 293 -5.79 15.71 17.05
CA GLY A 293 -5.55 15.44 18.47
C GLY A 293 -4.05 15.43 18.85
N CYS A 294 -3.14 15.43 17.89
CA CYS A 294 -1.71 15.42 18.15
C CYS A 294 -1.21 16.81 18.56
N VAL A 295 -0.44 16.88 19.65
CA VAL A 295 0.15 18.14 20.17
C VAL A 295 1.01 18.86 19.13
N ASP A 296 1.70 18.12 18.27
CA ASP A 296 2.61 18.69 17.25
C ASP A 296 1.89 19.16 15.96
N PHE A 297 0.57 18.99 15.86
CA PHE A 297 -0.16 19.34 14.64
C PHE A 297 -0.59 20.81 14.62
N ASP A 298 0.12 21.60 13.81
CA ASP A 298 -0.28 22.98 13.54
C ASP A 298 -1.23 23.06 12.33
N VAL A 299 -2.52 23.24 12.62
CA VAL A 299 -3.59 23.40 11.63
C VAL A 299 -3.45 24.67 10.77
N LYS A 300 -2.74 25.68 11.26
CA LYS A 300 -2.51 26.96 10.55
C LYS A 300 -1.23 26.96 9.74
N LYS A 301 -0.42 25.90 9.84
CA LYS A 301 0.87 25.80 9.15
C LYS A 301 0.71 25.93 7.65
N THR A 302 1.36 26.92 7.07
CA THR A 302 1.48 27.10 5.62
C THR A 302 2.83 26.63 5.13
N TYR A 303 2.84 25.91 4.01
CA TYR A 303 4.04 25.57 3.25
C TYR A 303 4.07 26.41 1.97
N ALA A 304 5.22 26.45 1.31
CA ALA A 304 5.41 27.24 0.08
C ALA A 304 4.34 26.96 -1.00
N ASP A 305 3.82 25.73 -1.09
CA ASP A 305 2.90 25.31 -2.14
C ASP A 305 1.58 24.70 -1.65
N THR A 306 1.35 24.65 -0.34
CA THR A 306 0.11 24.10 0.23
C THR A 306 -0.10 24.49 1.69
N SER A 307 -1.33 24.31 2.18
CA SER A 307 -1.69 24.31 3.60
C SER A 307 -2.62 23.12 3.89
N PRO A 308 -2.88 22.75 5.16
CA PRO A 308 -3.87 21.74 5.51
C PRO A 308 -5.22 21.99 4.83
N LEU A 309 -5.74 23.20 4.98
CA LEU A 309 -7.04 23.60 4.43
C LEU A 309 -7.05 23.59 2.90
N ILE A 310 -6.00 24.11 2.24
CA ILE A 310 -5.93 24.13 0.77
C ILE A 310 -5.84 22.71 0.21
N SER A 311 -5.08 21.81 0.85
CA SER A 311 -4.99 20.40 0.44
C SER A 311 -6.35 19.69 0.57
N ALA A 312 -7.05 19.89 1.69
CA ALA A 312 -8.38 19.33 1.92
C ALA A 312 -9.41 19.82 0.91
N VAL A 313 -9.39 21.13 0.60
CA VAL A 313 -10.24 21.71 -0.44
C VAL A 313 -9.92 21.10 -1.79
N ARG A 314 -8.63 20.99 -2.18
CA ARG A 314 -8.25 20.36 -3.46
C ARG A 314 -8.71 18.91 -3.55
N GLY A 315 -8.67 18.17 -2.44
CA GLY A 315 -9.20 16.81 -2.34
C GLY A 315 -10.73 16.71 -2.46
N GLY A 316 -11.45 17.83 -2.32
CA GLY A 316 -12.92 17.85 -2.45
C GLY A 316 -13.66 17.25 -1.26
N ASN A 317 -12.98 17.07 -0.11
CA ASN A 317 -13.49 16.37 1.06
C ASN A 317 -14.16 17.33 2.03
N VAL A 318 -15.49 17.47 1.94
CA VAL A 318 -16.29 18.43 2.73
C VAL A 318 -16.07 18.23 4.23
N ASP A 319 -16.07 16.98 4.71
CA ASP A 319 -15.97 16.68 6.14
C ASP A 319 -14.57 17.00 6.70
N VAL A 320 -13.53 16.75 5.92
CA VAL A 320 -12.15 17.12 6.31
C VAL A 320 -12.00 18.64 6.33
N VAL A 321 -12.58 19.36 5.37
CA VAL A 321 -12.61 20.83 5.37
C VAL A 321 -13.33 21.35 6.61
N ALA A 322 -14.48 20.75 6.97
CA ALA A 322 -15.21 21.11 8.18
C ALA A 322 -14.37 20.89 9.44
N ALA A 323 -13.77 19.70 9.59
CA ALA A 323 -12.95 19.36 10.75
C ALA A 323 -11.73 20.30 10.92
N LEU A 324 -11.05 20.66 9.82
CA LEU A 324 -9.94 21.62 9.86
C LEU A 324 -10.41 23.03 10.28
N LEU A 325 -11.55 23.49 9.77
CA LEU A 325 -12.12 24.79 10.15
C LEU A 325 -12.63 24.79 11.59
N ASP A 326 -13.18 23.67 12.08
CA ASP A 326 -13.58 23.49 13.48
C ASP A 326 -12.37 23.51 14.42
N ALA A 327 -11.24 22.96 13.98
CA ALA A 327 -9.97 23.03 14.69
C ALA A 327 -9.27 24.41 14.60
N GLY A 328 -9.88 25.42 13.95
CA GLY A 328 -9.36 26.78 13.88
C GLY A 328 -8.38 27.06 12.75
N ALA A 329 -8.40 26.26 11.67
CA ALA A 329 -7.73 26.63 10.42
C ALA A 329 -8.21 28.02 9.95
N ASP A 330 -7.29 28.87 9.52
CA ASP A 330 -7.66 30.17 8.95
C ASP A 330 -8.40 29.96 7.62
N VAL A 331 -9.67 30.35 7.59
CA VAL A 331 -10.56 30.21 6.43
C VAL A 331 -10.03 30.98 5.20
N ASN A 332 -9.28 32.05 5.43
CA ASN A 332 -8.69 32.90 4.40
C ASN A 332 -7.24 32.54 4.09
N THR A 333 -6.76 31.38 4.55
CA THR A 333 -5.40 30.90 4.26
C THR A 333 -5.12 30.98 2.77
N ALA A 334 -4.01 31.65 2.44
CA ALA A 334 -3.50 31.77 1.09
C ALA A 334 -2.02 31.41 1.03
N ILE A 335 -1.61 30.81 -0.07
CA ILE A 335 -0.21 30.45 -0.37
C ILE A 335 0.21 31.16 -1.67
N ASN A 336 1.51 31.38 -1.85
CA ASN A 336 2.05 31.81 -3.13
C ASN A 336 2.61 30.59 -3.89
N TYR A 337 1.89 30.13 -4.91
CA TYR A 337 2.33 29.03 -5.74
C TYR A 337 2.66 29.52 -7.15
N ARG A 338 3.94 29.46 -7.52
CA ARG A 338 4.45 29.89 -8.84
C ARG A 338 4.06 31.34 -9.18
N GLY A 339 4.18 32.25 -8.22
CA GLY A 339 3.87 33.67 -8.40
C GLY A 339 2.37 33.99 -8.42
N ARG A 340 1.50 33.03 -8.07
CA ARG A 340 0.05 33.25 -7.92
C ARG A 340 -0.39 32.97 -6.50
N GLN A 341 -1.20 33.87 -5.95
CA GLN A 341 -1.87 33.65 -4.69
C GLN A 341 -3.00 32.62 -4.88
N ILE A 342 -2.98 31.55 -4.07
CA ILE A 342 -4.02 30.52 -4.06
C ILE A 342 -4.61 30.48 -2.67
N SER A 343 -5.90 30.77 -2.54
CA SER A 343 -6.65 30.61 -1.30
C SER A 343 -7.47 29.33 -1.30
N ALA A 344 -7.94 28.91 -0.12
CA ALA A 344 -8.92 27.83 -0.01
C ALA A 344 -10.16 28.10 -0.88
N MET A 345 -10.67 29.35 -0.88
CA MET A 345 -11.80 29.74 -1.72
C MET A 345 -11.49 29.63 -3.22
N SER A 346 -10.35 30.16 -3.69
CA SER A 346 -10.01 30.12 -5.12
C SER A 346 -9.78 28.69 -5.61
N ALA A 347 -9.27 27.81 -4.74
CA ALA A 347 -9.16 26.38 -5.00
C ALA A 347 -10.54 25.70 -5.12
N ALA A 348 -11.48 25.99 -4.21
CA ALA A 348 -12.82 25.40 -4.24
C ALA A 348 -13.62 25.85 -5.47
N ILE A 349 -13.54 27.14 -5.80
CA ILE A 349 -14.23 27.74 -6.96
C ILE A 349 -13.76 27.08 -8.27
N ARG A 350 -12.47 26.76 -8.43
CA ARG A 350 -11.97 26.12 -9.66
C ARG A 350 -12.76 24.86 -10.06
N TYR A 351 -13.28 24.13 -9.08
CA TYR A 351 -13.98 22.86 -9.27
C TYR A 351 -15.47 22.91 -8.90
N ALA A 352 -16.07 24.09 -8.68
CA ALA A 352 -17.48 24.19 -8.23
C ALA A 352 -18.55 23.82 -9.28
N HIS A 353 -18.12 23.26 -10.42
CA HIS A 353 -19.03 22.57 -11.33
C HIS A 353 -19.50 21.22 -10.75
N GLU A 354 -18.77 20.65 -9.79
CA GLU A 354 -19.19 19.46 -9.06
C GLU A 354 -19.90 19.83 -7.75
N SER A 355 -20.84 18.99 -7.31
CA SER A 355 -21.66 19.22 -6.11
C SER A 355 -20.82 19.35 -4.83
N ARG A 356 -19.81 18.49 -4.63
CA ARG A 356 -18.92 18.52 -3.45
C ARG A 356 -18.21 19.85 -3.27
N TYR A 357 -17.72 20.45 -4.36
CA TYR A 357 -17.03 21.75 -4.29
C TYR A 357 -18.02 22.90 -4.07
N ARG A 358 -19.27 22.80 -4.51
CA ARG A 358 -20.31 23.77 -4.13
C ARG A 358 -20.60 23.71 -2.63
N ALA A 359 -20.64 22.51 -2.06
CA ALA A 359 -20.77 22.33 -0.61
C ALA A 359 -19.57 22.93 0.14
N ILE A 360 -18.34 22.71 -0.33
CA ILE A 360 -17.13 23.34 0.22
C ILE A 360 -17.20 24.87 0.13
N VAL A 361 -17.58 25.44 -1.01
CA VAL A 361 -17.75 26.90 -1.15
C VAL A 361 -18.76 27.41 -0.12
N GLY A 362 -19.93 26.77 -0.03
CA GLY A 362 -20.96 27.11 0.96
C GLY A 362 -20.45 27.04 2.40
N LEU A 363 -19.67 26.02 2.73
CA LEU A 363 -19.04 25.84 4.04
C LEU A 363 -18.02 26.96 4.34
N LEU A 364 -17.10 27.23 3.42
CA LEU A 364 -16.09 28.29 3.55
C LEU A 364 -16.75 29.66 3.80
N LEU A 365 -17.84 29.98 3.09
CA LEU A 365 -18.56 31.23 3.26
C LEU A 365 -19.30 31.33 4.59
N LYS A 366 -19.91 30.22 5.03
CA LYS A 366 -20.51 30.15 6.39
C LYS A 366 -19.43 30.46 7.43
N ARG A 367 -18.20 29.97 7.23
CA ARG A 367 -17.04 30.25 8.09
C ARG A 367 -16.36 31.61 7.85
N GLY A 368 -16.87 32.43 6.93
CA GLY A 368 -16.42 33.81 6.74
C GLY A 368 -15.36 34.02 5.65
N ALA A 369 -15.16 33.06 4.75
CA ALA A 369 -14.21 33.20 3.65
C ALA A 369 -14.49 34.38 2.74
N ASP A 370 -13.43 35.07 2.32
CA ASP A 370 -13.48 36.11 1.32
C ASP A 370 -13.58 35.55 -0.10
N LEU A 371 -14.27 36.29 -0.96
CA LEU A 371 -14.36 35.94 -2.38
C LEU A 371 -13.17 36.57 -3.12
N PRO A 372 -12.38 35.78 -3.88
CA PRO A 372 -11.32 36.34 -4.71
C PRO A 372 -11.85 37.29 -5.80
N GLU A 373 -10.96 38.03 -6.47
CA GLU A 373 -11.35 38.93 -7.55
C GLU A 373 -11.78 38.17 -8.82
N LEU A 374 -12.80 38.70 -9.53
CA LEU A 374 -13.37 38.10 -10.74
C LEU A 374 -12.37 37.97 -11.91
N SER A 375 -11.33 38.81 -11.92
CA SER A 375 -10.25 38.84 -12.90
C SER A 375 -9.44 37.53 -12.88
N GLU A 376 -9.37 36.85 -11.73
CA GLU A 376 -8.68 35.58 -11.54
C GLU A 376 -9.47 34.38 -12.09
N TRP A 377 -10.72 34.58 -12.53
CA TRP A 377 -11.71 33.51 -12.79
C TRP A 377 -12.05 33.31 -14.28
N LYS A 378 -11.16 33.76 -15.19
CA LYS A 378 -11.40 33.87 -16.65
C LYS A 378 -12.03 32.63 -17.30
N LYS A 379 -11.69 31.41 -16.86
CA LYS A 379 -12.19 30.15 -17.48
C LYS A 379 -13.57 29.68 -17.00
N THR A 380 -14.15 30.30 -15.97
CA THR A 380 -15.37 29.77 -15.32
C THR A 380 -16.49 30.80 -15.14
N GLN A 381 -16.30 32.04 -15.63
CA GLN A 381 -17.19 33.19 -15.43
C GLN A 381 -18.69 32.93 -15.69
N GLY A 382 -19.05 32.23 -16.78
CA GLY A 382 -20.45 32.02 -17.18
C GLY A 382 -21.29 31.24 -16.14
N ARG A 383 -20.73 30.15 -15.58
CA ARG A 383 -21.42 29.29 -14.59
C ARG A 383 -21.43 29.90 -13.18
N PHE A 384 -20.48 30.79 -12.88
CA PHE A 384 -20.36 31.45 -11.58
C PHE A 384 -21.25 32.68 -11.41
N SER A 385 -21.78 33.26 -12.49
CA SER A 385 -22.77 34.35 -12.41
C SER A 385 -24.00 33.98 -11.56
N LYS A 386 -24.46 32.72 -11.67
CA LYS A 386 -25.60 32.17 -10.93
C LYS A 386 -25.24 31.92 -9.45
N LEU A 387 -24.04 31.40 -9.18
CA LEU A 387 -23.53 31.23 -7.82
C LEU A 387 -23.34 32.60 -7.15
N ARG A 388 -22.78 33.58 -7.85
CA ARG A 388 -22.59 34.97 -7.39
C ARG A 388 -23.91 35.62 -6.95
N LYS A 389 -24.99 35.47 -7.72
CA LYS A 389 -26.32 35.96 -7.32
C LYS A 389 -26.80 35.33 -6.00
N LEU A 390 -26.58 34.03 -5.81
CA LEU A 390 -26.93 33.34 -4.56
C LEU A 390 -26.04 33.78 -3.39
N LEU A 391 -24.76 34.06 -3.66
CA LEU A 391 -23.76 34.49 -2.69
C LEU A 391 -23.97 35.92 -2.21
N GLU A 392 -24.26 36.85 -3.12
CA GLU A 392 -24.59 38.23 -2.76
C GLU A 392 -25.89 38.30 -1.96
N ARG A 393 -26.88 37.46 -2.28
CA ARG A 393 -28.09 37.30 -1.45
C ARG A 393 -27.74 36.81 -0.03
N ALA A 394 -26.80 35.87 0.11
CA ALA A 394 -26.36 35.37 1.41
C ALA A 394 -25.57 36.42 2.22
N LYS A 395 -24.67 37.18 1.58
CA LYS A 395 -23.94 38.31 2.21
C LYS A 395 -24.91 39.39 2.70
N THR A 396 -25.87 39.77 1.87
CA THR A 396 -26.89 40.76 2.24
C THR A 396 -27.74 40.28 3.41
N LYS A 397 -28.14 38.99 3.42
CA LYS A 397 -28.82 38.38 4.58
C LYS A 397 -27.97 38.41 5.85
N ARG A 398 -26.68 38.05 5.79
CA ARG A 398 -25.77 38.06 6.96
C ARG A 398 -25.54 39.47 7.50
N ARG A 399 -25.37 40.47 6.62
CA ARG A 399 -25.28 41.89 7.00
C ARG A 399 -26.55 42.39 7.69
N LEU A 400 -27.72 42.00 7.18
CA LEU A 400 -29.02 42.32 7.78
C LEU A 400 -29.19 41.65 9.15
N GLN A 401 -28.78 40.38 9.29
CA GLN A 401 -28.89 39.61 10.53
C GLN A 401 -27.97 40.16 11.63
N ASN A 402 -26.72 40.50 11.29
CA ASN A 402 -25.78 41.15 12.22
C ASN A 402 -26.22 42.57 12.62
N ARG A 403 -26.85 43.32 11.70
CA ARG A 403 -27.47 44.62 12.02
C ARG A 403 -28.67 44.48 12.96
N LYS A 404 -29.48 43.42 12.80
CA LYS A 404 -30.61 43.13 13.71
C LYS A 404 -30.12 42.74 15.11
N LEU A 405 -29.13 41.85 15.20
CA LEU A 405 -28.52 41.44 16.47
C LEU A 405 -27.92 42.62 17.25
N ARG A 406 -27.25 43.55 16.56
CA ARG A 406 -26.71 44.77 17.18
C ARG A 406 -27.77 45.74 17.70
N LYS A 407 -28.97 45.73 17.11
CA LYS A 407 -30.11 46.56 17.52
C LYS A 407 -30.95 45.94 18.64
N SER A 408 -30.82 44.65 18.89
CA SER A 408 -31.50 43.94 19.99
C SER A 408 -30.65 43.83 21.25
N SER A 409 -29.37 44.16 21.17
CA SER A 409 -28.41 44.20 22.28
C SER A 409 -28.09 45.63 22.75
N SER A 410 -28.80 46.62 22.21
CA SER A 410 -28.82 48.04 22.56
C SER A 410 -30.24 48.38 22.99
#